data_AF-A0A7X9CPD8-F1
#
_entry.id   AF-A0A7X9CPD8-F1
#
_cell.length_a   1.000
_cell.length_b   1.000
_cell.length_c   1.000
_cell.angle_alpha   90.00
_cell.angle_beta   90.00
_cell.angle_gamma   90.00
#
_symmetry.space_group_name_H-M   'P 1'
#
loop_
_entity.id
_entity.type
_entity.pdbx_description
1 polymer ?
#
loop_
_entity_poly.entity_id
_entity_poly.type
_entity_poly.pdbx_seq_one_letter_code
_entity_poly.pdbx_strand_id
1 'polypeptide(L)'
;MRLELGHVLINDVQFGNETKIENGVLYVNKEELIALIKEDEHLKEVDVDIARPGEKVRITPVKDVVEPRVKVEGPGGVFPGILSKVDVVGSGKTNVLKGCAVMTTGKIVGFQEGIVDMTGPGADYTPFSKINNVVLICEPVDGLKQHDHEKAVRFAGFKAA
;
A
#
# COMPACT_ATOMS: atom_id res chain seq x y z
N MET A 1 28.87 5.83 2.63
CA MET A 1 27.42 6.09 2.58
C MET A 1 26.78 5.24 3.66
N ARG A 2 25.97 5.84 4.55
CA ARG A 2 25.29 5.13 5.66
C ARG A 2 23.80 5.40 5.54
N LEU A 3 23.01 4.34 5.39
CA LEU A 3 21.55 4.37 5.41
C LEU A 3 21.08 3.72 6.71
N GLU A 4 20.17 4.39 7.40
CA GLU A 4 19.54 3.89 8.62
C GLU A 4 18.06 3.61 8.37
N LEU A 5 17.59 2.44 8.80
CA LEU A 5 16.18 2.07 8.77
C LEU A 5 15.61 2.16 10.19
N GLY A 6 14.71 3.13 10.41
CA GLY A 6 13.94 3.24 11.63
C GLY A 6 12.67 2.39 11.54
N HIS A 7 12.57 1.32 12.32
CA HIS A 7 11.38 0.47 12.31
C HIS A 7 10.36 0.97 13.33
N VAL A 8 9.18 1.35 12.83
CA VAL A 8 7.99 1.56 13.65
C VAL A 8 7.16 0.30 13.57
N LEU A 9 7.00 -0.40 14.69
CA LEU A 9 6.28 -1.68 14.72
C LEU A 9 4.77 -1.43 14.74
N ILE A 10 4.08 -1.97 13.74
CA ILE A 10 2.62 -1.93 13.62
C ILE A 10 2.08 -3.33 13.92
N ASN A 11 1.36 -3.42 15.03
CA ASN A 11 0.75 -4.67 15.51
C ASN A 11 -0.70 -4.81 15.04
N ASP A 12 -1.38 -3.70 14.78
CA ASP A 12 -2.77 -3.66 14.31
C ASP A 12 -3.02 -2.44 13.41
N VAL A 13 -4.05 -2.53 12.58
CA VAL A 13 -4.51 -1.44 11.71
C VAL A 13 -6.01 -1.31 11.83
N GLN A 14 -6.49 -0.08 11.98
CA GLN A 14 -7.90 0.22 12.17
C GLN A 14 -8.31 1.45 11.36
N PHE A 15 -9.58 1.55 10.99
CA PHE A 15 -10.12 2.82 10.52
C PHE A 15 -10.32 3.76 11.71
N GLY A 16 -10.07 5.06 11.48
CA GLY A 16 -10.28 6.11 12.46
C GLY A 16 -10.61 7.44 11.80
N ASN A 17 -10.94 8.44 12.61
CA ASN A 17 -11.26 9.78 12.11
C ASN A 17 -10.01 10.57 11.67
N GLU A 18 -8.82 10.10 12.02
CA GLU A 18 -7.54 10.73 11.69
C GLU A 18 -6.49 9.66 11.40
N THR A 19 -5.58 9.95 10.46
CA THR A 19 -4.46 9.06 10.17
C THR A 19 -3.35 9.28 11.20
N LYS A 20 -3.12 8.29 12.07
CA LYS A 20 -2.11 8.38 13.13
C LYS A 20 -1.59 7.02 13.58
N ILE A 21 -0.47 7.04 14.30
CA ILE A 21 0.07 5.85 14.98
C ILE A 21 -0.03 6.07 16.48
N GLU A 22 -0.69 5.16 17.19
CA GLU A 22 -0.85 5.23 18.64
C GLU A 22 -0.74 3.82 19.24
N ASN A 23 0.18 3.64 20.19
CA ASN A 23 0.42 2.36 20.88
C ASN A 23 0.63 1.14 19.96
N GLY A 24 1.29 1.34 18.81
CA GLY A 24 1.54 0.28 17.83
C GLY A 24 0.35 -0.06 16.94
N VAL A 25 -0.73 0.73 16.99
CA VAL A 25 -1.88 0.66 16.07
C VAL A 25 -1.76 1.79 15.06
N LEU A 26 -1.89 1.46 13.78
CA LEU A 26 -2.06 2.46 12.71
C LEU A 26 -3.56 2.70 12.51
N TYR A 27 -4.01 3.90 12.86
CA TYR A 27 -5.33 4.40 12.49
C TYR A 27 -5.23 5.05 11.12
N VAL A 28 -6.11 4.65 10.21
CA VAL A 28 -6.19 5.19 8.85
C VAL A 28 -7.50 5.95 8.70
N ASN A 29 -7.43 7.22 8.31
CA ASN A 29 -8.62 7.93 7.85
C ASN A 29 -8.94 7.46 6.42
N LYS A 30 -10.07 6.76 6.28
CA LYS A 30 -10.48 6.14 5.03
C LYS A 30 -10.78 7.20 3.96
N GLU A 31 -11.51 8.25 4.33
CA GLU A 31 -11.93 9.31 3.43
C GLU A 31 -10.76 10.14 2.92
N GLU A 32 -9.80 10.46 3.79
CA GLU A 32 -8.55 11.17 3.45
C GLU A 32 -7.73 10.35 2.45
N LEU A 33 -7.58 9.06 2.70
CA LEU A 33 -6.84 8.17 1.81
C LEU A 33 -7.55 8.02 0.45
N ILE A 34 -8.87 7.83 0.43
CA ILE A 34 -9.65 7.79 -0.81
C ILE A 34 -9.49 9.10 -1.59
N ALA A 35 -9.56 10.26 -0.91
CA ALA A 35 -9.42 11.56 -1.55
C ALA A 35 -8.03 11.74 -2.19
N LEU A 36 -6.95 11.36 -1.48
CA LEU A 36 -5.58 11.40 -1.99
C LEU A 36 -5.41 10.54 -3.26
N ILE A 37 -5.98 9.32 -3.26
CA ILE A 37 -5.84 8.42 -4.40
C ILE A 37 -6.73 8.88 -5.57
N LYS A 38 -7.91 9.45 -5.31
CA LYS A 38 -8.81 10.01 -6.33
C LYS A 38 -8.31 11.27 -7.01
N GLU A 39 -7.16 11.82 -6.61
CA GLU A 39 -6.47 12.85 -7.41
C GLU A 39 -6.06 12.34 -8.80
N ASP A 40 -5.92 11.03 -8.99
CA ASP A 40 -5.67 10.43 -10.30
C ASP A 40 -6.98 10.28 -11.08
N GLU A 41 -7.13 11.09 -12.15
CA GLU A 41 -8.33 11.13 -13.00
C GLU A 41 -8.61 9.82 -13.76
N HIS A 42 -7.65 8.89 -13.81
CA HIS A 42 -7.84 7.59 -14.44
C HIS A 42 -8.65 6.63 -13.56
N LEU A 43 -8.87 6.96 -12.28
CA LEU A 43 -9.62 6.14 -11.32
C LEU A 43 -11.03 6.71 -11.13
N LYS A 44 -12.03 5.91 -11.49
CA LYS A 44 -13.46 6.26 -11.34
C LYS A 44 -13.90 6.10 -9.89
N GLU A 45 -13.54 4.97 -9.29
CA GLU A 45 -13.87 4.63 -7.92
C GLU A 45 -12.63 4.14 -7.19
N VAL A 46 -12.55 4.53 -5.92
CA VAL A 46 -11.51 4.09 -4.99
C VAL A 46 -12.21 3.78 -3.68
N ASP A 47 -11.93 2.61 -3.15
CA ASP A 47 -12.32 2.21 -1.81
C ASP A 47 -11.12 1.64 -1.06
N VAL A 48 -11.25 1.54 0.26
CA VAL A 48 -10.20 1.02 1.15
C VAL A 48 -10.81 0.04 2.13
N ASP A 49 -10.18 -1.14 2.23
CA ASP A 49 -10.46 -2.14 3.24
C ASP A 49 -9.22 -2.41 4.09
N ILE A 50 -9.42 -3.09 5.22
CA ILE A 50 -8.34 -3.58 6.09
C ILE A 50 -8.51 -5.09 6.24
N ALA A 51 -7.41 -5.82 6.08
CA ALA A 51 -7.34 -7.26 6.30
C ALA A 51 -6.22 -7.61 7.28
N ARG A 52 -6.59 -8.24 8.40
CA ARG A 52 -5.69 -8.56 9.51
C ARG A 52 -5.38 -10.06 9.59
N PRO A 53 -4.23 -10.44 10.18
CA PRO A 53 -3.89 -11.85 10.37
C PRO A 53 -5.01 -12.62 11.08
N GLY A 54 -5.39 -13.77 10.53
CA GLY A 54 -6.43 -14.64 11.11
C GLY A 54 -7.87 -14.28 10.72
N GLU A 55 -8.11 -13.17 10.01
CA GLU A 55 -9.43 -12.87 9.47
C GLU A 55 -9.77 -13.81 8.29
N LYS A 56 -11.05 -14.21 8.18
CA LYS A 56 -11.52 -15.11 7.11
C LYS A 56 -11.75 -14.35 5.81
N VAL A 57 -10.67 -13.80 5.25
CA VAL A 57 -10.66 -12.92 4.08
C VAL A 57 -9.71 -13.48 3.00
N ARG A 58 -10.11 -13.33 1.74
CA ARG A 58 -9.27 -13.51 0.55
C ARG A 58 -9.18 -12.17 -0.17
N ILE A 59 -7.97 -11.72 -0.44
CA ILE A 59 -7.69 -10.50 -1.20
C ILE A 59 -7.32 -10.90 -2.62
N THR A 60 -8.09 -10.42 -3.60
CA THR A 60 -7.88 -10.72 -5.03
C THR A 60 -8.63 -9.71 -5.91
N PRO A 61 -8.09 -9.38 -7.10
CA PRO A 61 -6.74 -9.68 -7.55
C PRO A 61 -5.75 -8.64 -7.02
N VAL A 62 -4.66 -9.11 -6.43
CA VAL A 62 -3.57 -8.25 -5.93
C VAL A 62 -2.63 -7.89 -7.07
N LYS A 63 -2.37 -6.59 -7.23
CA LYS A 63 -1.43 -6.05 -8.23
C LYS A 63 -0.04 -5.85 -7.64
N ASP A 64 0.05 -5.16 -6.52
CA ASP A 64 1.31 -4.83 -5.86
C ASP A 64 1.12 -4.76 -4.35
N VAL A 65 2.22 -4.96 -3.61
CA VAL A 65 2.23 -4.92 -2.15
C VAL A 65 3.43 -4.10 -1.71
N VAL A 66 3.15 -2.98 -1.04
CA VAL A 66 4.16 -1.97 -0.70
C VAL A 66 4.23 -1.83 0.82
N GLU A 67 5.42 -2.02 1.39
CA GLU A 67 5.67 -1.74 2.81
C GLU A 67 5.79 -0.21 2.99
N PRO A 68 4.98 0.44 3.84
CA PRO A 68 4.96 1.90 3.98
C PRO A 68 6.27 2.46 4.51
N ARG A 69 6.77 3.53 3.88
CA ARG A 69 8.08 4.10 4.15
C ARG A 69 8.08 5.60 3.97
N VAL A 70 8.84 6.28 4.81
CA VAL A 70 9.09 7.71 4.66
C VAL A 70 10.55 8.04 4.91
N LYS A 71 11.15 8.82 4.00
CA LYS A 71 12.49 9.34 4.18
C LYS A 71 12.44 10.59 5.03
N VAL A 72 13.13 10.58 6.17
CA VAL A 72 13.09 11.68 7.15
C VAL A 72 14.40 12.44 7.25
N GLU A 73 15.49 11.88 6.72
CA GLU A 73 16.80 12.53 6.67
C GLU A 73 17.59 12.09 5.43
N GLY A 74 18.40 13.01 4.89
CA GLY A 74 19.25 12.79 3.72
C GLY A 74 18.63 13.30 2.41
N PRO A 75 19.33 13.12 1.28
CA PRO A 75 18.89 13.60 -0.03
C PRO A 75 17.72 12.76 -0.59
N GLY A 76 16.92 13.38 -1.47
CA GLY A 76 15.81 12.73 -2.18
C GLY A 76 14.63 12.32 -1.30
N GLY A 77 13.82 11.37 -1.80
CA GLY A 77 12.62 10.85 -1.13
C GLY A 77 12.39 9.37 -1.43
N VAL A 78 11.21 8.87 -1.06
CA VAL A 78 10.81 7.51 -1.43
C VAL A 78 10.41 7.45 -2.91
N PHE A 79 10.63 6.29 -3.55
CA PHE A 79 10.38 6.07 -4.98
C PHE A 79 10.99 7.16 -5.89
N PRO A 80 12.35 7.31 -5.91
CA PRO A 80 13.01 8.32 -6.72
C PRO A 80 12.77 8.13 -8.22
N GLY A 81 12.37 9.20 -8.89
CA GLY A 81 11.93 9.21 -10.29
C GLY A 81 10.44 8.89 -10.49
N ILE A 82 9.71 8.55 -9.43
CA ILE A 82 8.29 8.25 -9.46
C ILE A 82 7.51 9.24 -8.60
N LEU A 83 7.77 9.29 -7.29
CA LEU A 83 7.14 10.24 -6.36
C LEU A 83 8.08 11.39 -5.99
N SER A 84 9.38 11.11 -5.82
CA SER A 84 10.39 12.16 -5.64
C SER A 84 11.19 12.39 -6.92
N LYS A 85 11.90 13.50 -6.99
CA LYS A 85 12.91 13.73 -8.05
C LYS A 85 13.95 12.60 -8.05
N VAL A 86 14.52 12.33 -9.22
CA VAL A 86 15.60 11.35 -9.39
C VAL A 86 16.80 11.81 -8.56
N ASP A 87 17.24 10.97 -7.62
CA ASP A 87 18.40 11.23 -6.76
C ASP A 87 18.97 9.92 -6.18
N VAL A 88 20.20 9.97 -5.64
CA VAL A 88 20.84 8.85 -4.95
C VAL A 88 20.41 8.84 -3.48
N VAL A 89 19.51 7.93 -3.12
CA VAL A 89 18.87 7.88 -1.80
C VAL A 89 19.49 6.87 -0.82
N GLY A 90 20.72 6.39 -1.10
CA GLY A 90 21.44 5.37 -0.32
C GLY A 90 22.07 5.87 1.00
N SER A 91 21.69 7.05 1.49
CA SER A 91 22.22 7.65 2.73
C SER A 91 21.14 8.36 3.53
N GLY A 92 21.38 8.59 4.82
CA GLY A 92 20.43 9.25 5.73
C GLY A 92 19.50 8.24 6.42
N LYS A 93 18.27 8.66 6.75
CA LYS A 93 17.34 7.85 7.54
C LYS A 93 15.98 7.71 6.85
N THR A 94 15.48 6.48 6.83
CA THR A 94 14.14 6.13 6.33
C THR A 94 13.39 5.37 7.42
N ASN A 95 12.20 5.83 7.76
CA ASN A 95 11.31 5.11 8.66
C ASN A 95 10.45 4.12 7.86
N VAL A 96 10.16 2.97 8.46
CA VAL A 96 9.41 1.87 7.87
C VAL A 96 8.31 1.45 8.84
N LEU A 97 7.08 1.32 8.36
CA LEU A 97 5.97 0.79 9.16
C LEU A 97 5.96 -0.74 9.10
N LYS A 98 6.76 -1.36 9.96
CA LYS A 98 7.00 -2.80 9.94
C LYS A 98 5.80 -3.56 10.51
N GLY A 99 5.30 -4.57 9.79
CA GLY A 99 4.09 -5.32 10.19
C GLY A 99 2.81 -4.80 9.53
N CYS A 100 2.94 -3.86 8.59
CA CYS A 100 1.86 -3.36 7.75
C CYS A 100 2.28 -3.34 6.28
N ALA A 101 1.33 -3.50 5.36
CA ALA A 101 1.51 -3.27 3.94
C ALA A 101 0.30 -2.55 3.33
N VAL A 102 0.53 -1.77 2.27
CA VAL A 102 -0.52 -1.33 1.36
C VAL A 102 -0.59 -2.29 0.19
N MET A 103 -1.77 -2.87 -0.05
CA MET A 103 -2.04 -3.73 -1.18
C MET A 103 -2.92 -3.02 -2.18
N THR A 104 -2.56 -3.04 -3.46
CA THR A 104 -3.43 -2.53 -4.51
C THR A 104 -4.18 -3.67 -5.19
N THR A 105 -5.49 -3.46 -5.36
CA THR A 105 -6.41 -4.38 -6.00
C THR A 105 -7.27 -3.63 -7.01
N GLY A 106 -7.90 -4.35 -7.92
CA GLY A 106 -8.73 -3.79 -8.99
C GLY A 106 -8.75 -4.72 -10.20
N LYS A 107 -9.55 -4.44 -11.22
CA LYS A 107 -9.61 -5.31 -12.42
C LYS A 107 -8.32 -5.26 -13.25
N ILE A 108 -7.31 -6.03 -12.85
CA ILE A 108 -6.03 -6.14 -13.53
C ILE A 108 -6.18 -6.99 -14.77
N VAL A 109 -5.38 -6.70 -15.78
CA VAL A 109 -5.51 -7.35 -17.08
C VAL A 109 -4.45 -8.44 -17.23
N GLY A 110 -4.91 -9.66 -17.48
CA GLY A 110 -4.07 -10.84 -17.70
C GLY A 110 -4.20 -11.91 -16.61
N PHE A 111 -3.73 -13.13 -16.89
CA PHE A 111 -3.85 -14.34 -16.05
C PHE A 111 -3.02 -14.31 -14.75
N GLN A 112 -2.44 -13.16 -14.38
CA GLN A 112 -1.54 -12.98 -13.23
C GLN A 112 -2.25 -12.23 -12.11
N GLU A 113 -3.32 -12.83 -11.60
CA GLU A 113 -4.02 -12.30 -10.43
C GLU A 113 -3.38 -12.86 -9.16
N GLY A 114 -2.76 -11.98 -8.37
CA GLY A 114 -2.23 -12.35 -7.06
C GLY A 114 -3.37 -12.65 -6.11
N ILE A 115 -3.28 -13.76 -5.38
CA ILE A 115 -4.25 -14.15 -4.35
C ILE A 115 -3.53 -14.14 -3.01
N VAL A 116 -4.13 -13.48 -2.02
CA VAL A 116 -3.69 -13.55 -0.63
C VAL A 116 -4.85 -14.05 0.22
N ASP A 117 -4.69 -15.28 0.72
CA ASP A 117 -5.56 -15.83 1.74
C ASP A 117 -5.05 -15.42 3.12
N MET A 118 -5.91 -14.84 3.95
CA MET A 118 -5.56 -14.45 5.32
C MET A 118 -5.74 -15.59 6.33
N THR A 119 -6.42 -16.67 5.93
CA THR A 119 -6.61 -17.92 6.71
C THR A 119 -6.60 -19.16 5.81
N GLY A 120 -6.49 -20.34 6.43
CA GLY A 120 -6.46 -21.62 5.72
C GLY A 120 -5.12 -21.92 5.05
N PRO A 121 -5.02 -22.97 4.23
CA PRO A 121 -3.75 -23.44 3.68
C PRO A 121 -3.00 -22.38 2.86
N GLY A 122 -3.72 -21.54 2.12
CA GLY A 122 -3.13 -20.47 1.32
C GLY A 122 -2.39 -19.43 2.17
N ALA A 123 -2.85 -19.18 3.40
CA ALA A 123 -2.22 -18.23 4.31
C ALA A 123 -0.81 -18.66 4.73
N ASP A 124 -0.49 -19.94 4.73
CA ASP A 124 0.84 -20.42 5.12
C ASP A 124 1.88 -20.24 4.01
N TYR A 125 1.44 -19.99 2.78
CA TYR A 125 2.32 -19.82 1.61
C TYR A 125 2.56 -18.35 1.23
N THR A 126 2.05 -17.40 2.00
CA THR A 126 2.25 -15.96 1.74
C THR A 126 2.70 -15.23 3.02
N PRO A 127 3.72 -14.36 2.95
CA PRO A 127 4.10 -13.55 4.09
C PRO A 127 3.03 -12.52 4.46
N PHE A 128 2.17 -12.14 3.51
CA PHE A 128 1.21 -11.07 3.69
C PHE A 128 0.02 -11.45 4.58
N SER A 129 -0.24 -12.73 4.77
CA SER A 129 -1.23 -13.22 5.74
C SER A 129 -0.81 -13.02 7.19
N LYS A 130 0.48 -12.78 7.43
CA LYS A 130 1.08 -12.66 8.77
C LYS A 130 1.28 -11.19 9.20
N ILE A 131 0.84 -10.24 8.37
CA ILE A 131 0.91 -8.80 8.64
C ILE A 131 -0.46 -8.14 8.42
N ASN A 132 -0.60 -6.89 8.85
CA ASN A 132 -1.79 -6.09 8.62
C ASN A 132 -1.76 -5.49 7.21
N ASN A 133 -2.86 -5.56 6.46
CA ASN A 133 -2.92 -5.06 5.10
C ASN A 133 -3.98 -3.97 4.98
N VAL A 134 -3.57 -2.79 4.51
CA VAL A 134 -4.47 -1.75 3.99
C VAL A 134 -4.68 -2.03 2.52
N VAL A 135 -5.90 -2.38 2.12
CA VAL A 135 -6.24 -2.84 0.78
C VAL A 135 -6.91 -1.70 0.03
N LEU A 136 -6.24 -1.17 -0.99
CA LEU A 136 -6.81 -0.22 -1.94
C LEU A 136 -7.56 -0.99 -3.03
N ILE A 137 -8.81 -0.62 -3.25
CA ILE A 137 -9.66 -1.15 -4.32
C ILE A 137 -9.83 -0.03 -5.34
N CYS A 138 -9.24 -0.20 -6.52
CA CYS A 138 -9.21 0.83 -7.56
C CYS A 138 -9.93 0.36 -8.82
N GLU A 139 -10.95 1.12 -9.24
CA GLU A 139 -11.68 0.87 -10.48
C GLU A 139 -11.39 1.97 -11.51
N PRO A 140 -11.01 1.61 -12.74
CA PRO A 140 -10.65 2.58 -13.76
C PRO A 140 -11.87 3.30 -14.35
N VAL A 141 -11.62 4.44 -14.99
CA VAL A 141 -12.59 5.07 -15.88
C VAL A 141 -12.87 4.20 -17.11
N ASP A 142 -14.09 4.32 -17.65
CA ASP A 142 -14.55 3.52 -18.77
C ASP A 142 -13.69 3.76 -20.02
N GLY A 143 -13.25 2.68 -20.68
CA GLY A 143 -12.43 2.75 -21.90
C GLY A 143 -10.95 3.06 -21.67
N LEU A 144 -10.48 3.15 -20.42
CA LEU A 144 -9.05 3.29 -20.12
C LEU A 144 -8.25 2.12 -20.67
N LYS A 145 -7.10 2.42 -21.30
CA LYS A 145 -6.22 1.36 -21.81
C LYS A 145 -5.59 0.61 -20.64
N GLN A 146 -5.42 -0.69 -20.80
CA GLN A 146 -4.84 -1.58 -19.80
C GLN A 146 -3.56 -1.04 -19.15
N HIS A 147 -2.60 -0.59 -19.95
CA HIS A 147 -1.30 -0.13 -19.43
C HIS A 147 -1.42 1.14 -18.58
N ASP A 148 -2.36 2.02 -18.92
CA ASP A 148 -2.66 3.23 -18.15
C ASP A 148 -3.36 2.87 -16.84
N HIS A 149 -4.28 1.90 -16.87
CA HIS A 149 -4.92 1.37 -15.65
C HIS A 149 -3.87 0.77 -14.69
N GLU A 150 -2.99 -0.09 -15.19
CA GLU A 150 -1.93 -0.70 -14.37
C GLU A 150 -1.00 0.35 -13.76
N LYS A 151 -0.72 1.43 -14.49
CA LYS A 151 0.07 2.54 -14.00
C LYS A 151 -0.67 3.28 -12.89
N ALA A 152 -1.94 3.62 -13.06
CA ALA A 152 -2.76 4.31 -12.06
C ALA A 152 -2.82 3.51 -10.75
N VAL A 153 -3.12 2.20 -10.83
CA VAL A 153 -3.17 1.31 -9.66
C VAL A 153 -1.82 1.22 -8.95
N ARG A 154 -0.70 1.17 -9.69
CA ARG A 154 0.64 1.18 -9.09
C ARG A 154 0.92 2.49 -8.34
N PHE A 155 0.58 3.63 -8.94
CA PHE A 155 0.78 4.94 -8.31
C PHE A 155 -0.09 5.11 -7.07
N ALA A 156 -1.29 4.54 -7.05
CA ALA A 156 -2.13 4.52 -5.86
C ALA A 156 -1.41 3.86 -4.67
N GLY A 157 -0.80 2.69 -4.90
CA GLY A 157 -0.02 1.99 -3.88
C GLY A 157 1.19 2.78 -3.37
N PHE A 158 1.92 3.44 -4.26
CA PHE A 158 3.06 4.27 -3.86
C PHE A 158 2.65 5.53 -3.11
N LYS A 159 1.56 6.18 -3.50
CA LYS A 159 1.08 7.40 -2.81
C LYS A 159 0.59 7.10 -1.40
N ALA A 160 -0.03 5.93 -1.21
CA ALA A 160 -0.58 5.51 0.07
C ALA A 160 0.47 4.98 1.08
N ALA A 161 1.60 4.49 0.59
CA ALA A 161 2.63 3.79 1.37
C ALA A 161 3.85 4.68 1.66
#